data_AF-A0A438W0M9-F1
#
_entry.id   AF-A0A438W0M9-F1
#
_cell.length_a   1.000
_cell.length_b   1.000
_cell.length_c   1.000
_cell.angle_alpha   90.00
_cell.angle_beta   90.00
_cell.angle_gamma   90.00
#
_symmetry.space_group_name_H-M   'P 1'
#
loop_
_entity.id
_entity.type
_entity.pdbx_description
1 polymer ?
#
loop_
_entity_poly.entity_id
_entity_poly.type
_entity_poly.pdbx_seq_one_letter_code
_entity_poly.pdbx_strand_id
1 'polypeptide(L)'
;LTPEDVLNNPKFSTIKAIKNKQVYKLPTMDIGGPRAPLISLFIALKAHPEAFKGVDINAIVKDYYKVVFDLNDAEVEPFLWH
;
A
#
# COMPACT_ATOMS: atom_id res chain seq x y z
N LEU A 1 -9.81 8.84 -12.03
CA LEU A 1 -9.69 9.25 -10.62
C LEU A 1 -8.31 8.88 -10.09
N THR A 2 -7.49 9.91 -9.87
CA THR A 2 -6.21 9.86 -9.16
C THR A 2 -6.40 10.45 -7.75
N PRO A 3 -5.44 10.27 -6.82
CA PRO A 3 -5.48 10.96 -5.53
C PRO A 3 -5.62 12.49 -5.68
N GLU A 4 -4.98 13.08 -6.70
CA GLU A 4 -5.01 14.52 -6.99
C GLU A 4 -6.43 14.99 -7.34
N ASP A 5 -7.19 14.20 -8.09
CA ASP A 5 -8.59 14.52 -8.40
C ASP A 5 -9.45 14.67 -7.13
N VAL A 6 -9.15 13.89 -6.09
CA VAL A 6 -9.85 13.89 -4.80
C VAL A 6 -9.33 15.03 -3.91
N LEU A 7 -8.01 15.21 -3.84
CA LEU A 7 -7.36 16.25 -3.05
C LEU A 7 -7.74 17.66 -3.51
N ASN A 8 -7.89 17.86 -4.83
CA ASN A 8 -8.16 19.16 -5.42
C ASN A 8 -9.66 19.46 -5.55
N ASN A 9 -10.55 18.56 -5.11
CA ASN A 9 -11.99 18.78 -5.18
C ASN A 9 -12.42 19.80 -4.11
N PRO A 10 -12.94 20.99 -4.48
CA PRO A 10 -13.31 22.03 -3.52
C PRO A 10 -14.40 21.58 -2.54
N LYS A 11 -15.26 20.63 -2.95
CA LYS A 11 -16.30 20.05 -2.09
C LYS A 11 -15.74 19.24 -0.92
N PHE A 12 -14.50 18.78 -1.01
CA PHE A 12 -13.85 17.96 0.01
C PHE A 12 -12.85 18.73 0.89
N SER A 13 -12.63 20.01 0.60
CA SER A 13 -11.62 20.87 1.26
C SER A 13 -11.69 20.89 2.80
N THR A 14 -12.86 20.63 3.39
CA THR A 14 -13.05 20.64 4.84
C THR A 14 -12.73 19.30 5.52
N ILE A 15 -12.64 18.20 4.77
CA ILE A 15 -12.44 16.83 5.27
C ILE A 15 -11.00 16.66 5.77
N LYS A 16 -10.84 16.02 6.94
CA LYS A 16 -9.51 15.81 7.58
C LYS A 16 -8.52 15.10 6.67
N ALA A 17 -8.95 14.06 5.95
CA ALA A 17 -8.10 13.33 5.01
C ALA A 17 -7.51 14.24 3.92
N ILE A 18 -8.26 15.22 3.43
CA ILE A 18 -7.79 16.18 2.43
C ILE A 18 -6.79 17.16 3.06
N LYS A 19 -7.15 17.77 4.20
CA LYS A 19 -6.29 18.72 4.93
C LYS A 19 -4.94 18.10 5.30
N ASN A 20 -4.94 16.82 5.66
CA ASN A 20 -3.74 16.09 6.10
C ASN A 20 -3.06 15.32 4.95
N LYS A 21 -3.53 15.46 3.70
CA LYS A 21 -3.04 14.73 2.52
C LYS A 21 -3.00 13.20 2.70
N GLN A 22 -3.95 12.65 3.43
CA GLN A 22 -4.13 11.22 3.71
C GLN A 22 -5.11 10.60 2.69
N VAL A 23 -4.79 10.73 1.40
CA VAL A 23 -5.58 10.16 0.31
C VAL A 23 -4.68 9.26 -0.50
N TYR A 24 -5.04 7.98 -0.58
CA TYR A 24 -4.21 6.95 -1.19
C TYR A 24 -5.02 6.15 -2.20
N LYS A 25 -4.40 5.85 -3.34
CA LYS A 25 -4.92 4.86 -4.27
C LYS A 25 -4.36 3.50 -3.85
N LEU A 26 -5.21 2.48 -3.80
CA LEU A 26 -4.76 1.12 -3.52
C LEU A 26 -3.81 0.64 -4.63
N PRO A 27 -2.86 -0.26 -4.29
CA PRO A 27 -1.98 -0.86 -5.29
C PRO A 27 -2.78 -1.68 -6.32
N THR A 28 -2.16 -1.97 -7.46
CA THR A 28 -2.75 -2.78 -8.54
C THR A 28 -2.79 -4.27 -8.19
N MET A 29 -3.63 -4.60 -7.21
CA MET A 29 -3.83 -5.93 -6.68
C MET A 29 -5.31 -6.30 -6.76
N ASP A 30 -5.60 -7.53 -7.21
CA ASP A 30 -6.95 -8.06 -7.13
C ASP A 30 -7.35 -8.30 -5.67
N ILE A 31 -8.55 -7.85 -5.31
CA ILE A 31 -9.08 -7.91 -3.94
C ILE A 31 -9.58 -9.32 -3.58
N GLY A 32 -9.99 -10.11 -4.57
CA GLY A 32 -10.53 -11.46 -4.40
C GLY A 32 -9.48 -12.56 -4.48
N GLY A 33 -8.20 -12.20 -4.36
CA GLY A 33 -7.08 -13.08 -4.70
C GLY A 33 -6.01 -13.19 -3.61
N PRO A 34 -4.93 -13.93 -3.91
CA PRO A 34 -3.86 -14.23 -2.96
C PRO A 34 -3.02 -13.00 -2.58
N ARG A 35 -3.35 -11.78 -3.01
CA ARG A 35 -2.68 -10.54 -2.57
C ARG A 35 -3.54 -9.68 -1.64
N ALA A 36 -4.76 -10.11 -1.32
CA ALA A 36 -5.63 -9.40 -0.38
C ALA A 36 -4.93 -9.05 0.96
N PRO A 37 -4.11 -9.93 1.57
CA PRO A 37 -3.38 -9.58 2.79
C PRO A 37 -2.39 -8.41 2.60
N LEU A 38 -1.75 -8.29 1.43
CA LEU A 38 -0.85 -7.18 1.13
C LEU A 38 -1.60 -5.85 0.93
N ILE A 39 -2.85 -5.89 0.46
CA ILE A 39 -3.73 -4.71 0.43
C ILE A 39 -4.00 -4.24 1.87
N SER A 40 -4.30 -5.15 2.79
CA SER A 40 -4.47 -4.82 4.21
C SER A 40 -3.18 -4.28 4.83
N LEU A 41 -2.02 -4.87 4.52
CA LEU A 41 -0.72 -4.35 4.98
C LEU A 41 -0.45 -2.93 4.48
N PHE A 42 -0.76 -2.65 3.20
CA PHE A 42 -0.62 -1.31 2.63
C PHE A 42 -1.48 -0.29 3.38
N ILE A 43 -2.74 -0.63 3.66
CA ILE A 43 -3.66 0.23 4.42
C ILE A 43 -3.11 0.45 5.84
N ALA A 44 -2.68 -0.62 6.51
CA ALA A 44 -2.15 -0.55 7.87
C ALA A 44 -0.91 0.34 7.96
N LEU A 45 0.01 0.23 7.00
CA LEU A 45 1.23 1.04 6.95
C LEU A 45 0.93 2.53 6.71
N LYS A 46 -0.06 2.86 5.86
CA LYS A 46 -0.47 4.26 5.63
C LYS A 46 -1.21 4.86 6.82
N ALA A 47 -2.08 4.07 7.48
CA ALA A 47 -2.89 4.55 8.59
C ALA A 47 -2.14 4.60 9.94
N HIS A 48 -1.20 3.69 10.15
CA HIS A 48 -0.51 3.48 11.43
C HIS A 48 1.00 3.27 11.26
N PRO A 49 1.75 4.18 10.58
CA PRO A 49 3.17 3.97 10.30
C PRO A 49 4.02 3.75 11.56
N GLU A 50 3.64 4.39 12.68
CA GLU A 50 4.31 4.25 13.97
C GLU A 50 4.26 2.83 14.52
N ALA A 51 3.19 2.07 14.26
CA ALA A 51 3.06 0.68 14.70
C ALA A 51 4.03 -0.27 13.99
N PHE A 52 4.60 0.15 12.85
CA PHE A 52 5.55 -0.62 12.05
C PHE A 52 6.99 -0.10 12.20
N LYS A 53 7.26 0.76 13.19
CA LYS A 53 8.63 1.17 13.50
C LYS A 53 9.49 -0.04 13.86
N GLY A 54 10.62 -0.19 13.16
CA GLY A 54 11.55 -1.31 13.35
C GLY A 54 11.15 -2.59 12.61
N VAL A 55 10.09 -2.57 11.80
CA VAL A 55 9.70 -3.70 10.95
C VAL A 55 10.26 -3.49 9.55
N ASP A 56 10.97 -4.49 9.03
CA ASP A 56 11.38 -4.51 7.62
C ASP A 56 10.20 -4.99 6.76
N ILE A 57 9.42 -4.04 6.24
CA ILE A 57 8.27 -4.32 5.38
C ILE A 57 8.69 -5.01 4.08
N ASN A 58 9.84 -4.65 3.51
CA ASN A 58 10.30 -5.25 2.26
C ASN A 58 10.77 -6.69 2.45
N ALA A 59 11.33 -7.05 3.61
CA ALA A 59 11.59 -8.45 3.94
C ALA A 59 10.28 -9.27 3.94
N ILE A 60 9.20 -8.74 4.55
CA ILE A 60 7.89 -9.40 4.58
C ILE A 60 7.30 -9.52 3.17
N VAL A 61 7.29 -8.44 2.39
CA VAL A 61 6.75 -8.43 1.02
C VAL A 61 7.56 -9.38 0.14
N LYS A 62 8.90 -9.37 0.25
CA LYS A 62 9.77 -10.26 -0.51
C LYS A 62 9.42 -11.72 -0.25
N ASP A 63 9.42 -12.13 1.01
CA ASP A 63 9.12 -13.52 1.38
C ASP A 63 7.70 -13.94 0.97
N TYR A 64 6.72 -13.05 1.10
CA TYR A 64 5.35 -13.29 0.62
C TYR A 64 5.32 -13.64 -0.87
N TYR A 65 5.99 -12.85 -1.71
CA TYR A 65 5.98 -13.11 -3.15
C TYR A 65 6.75 -14.39 -3.51
N LYS A 66 7.85 -14.68 -2.82
CA LYS A 66 8.61 -15.93 -3.01
C LYS A 66 7.76 -17.15 -2.65
N VAL A 67 7.06 -17.14 -1.52
CA VAL A 67 6.29 -18.30 -1.04
C VAL A 67 4.99 -18.47 -1.81
N VAL A 68 4.24 -17.40 -2.04
CA VAL A 68 2.88 -17.48 -2.62
C VAL A 68 2.90 -17.63 -4.14
N PHE A 69 3.93 -17.10 -4.80
CA PHE A 69 4.03 -17.09 -6.28
C PHE A 69 5.28 -17.78 -6.83
N ASP A 70 6.09 -18.42 -5.97
CA ASP A 70 7.32 -19.15 -6.34
C ASP A 70 8.32 -18.29 -7.14
N LEU A 71 8.45 -17.02 -6.77
CA LEU A 71 9.34 -16.08 -7.45
C LEU A 71 10.78 -16.14 -6.92
N ASN A 72 11.75 -15.94 -7.81
CA ASN A 72 13.14 -15.72 -7.42
C ASN A 72 13.43 -14.24 -7.09
N ASP A 73 14.62 -13.96 -6.56
CA ASP A 73 14.97 -12.60 -6.10
C ASP A 73 14.86 -11.53 -7.19
N ALA A 74 15.26 -11.82 -8.43
CA ALA A 74 15.17 -10.86 -9.53
C ALA A 74 13.73 -10.60 -9.98
N GLU A 75 12.87 -11.62 -9.90
CA GLU A 75 11.44 -11.50 -10.23
C GLU A 75 10.64 -10.75 -9.16
N VAL A 76 11.11 -10.76 -7.91
CA VAL A 76 10.43 -10.08 -6.79
C VAL A 76 10.72 -8.58 -6.75
N GLU A 77 11.87 -8.12 -7.23
CA GLU A 77 12.29 -6.71 -7.18
C GLU A 77 11.20 -5.69 -7.60
N PRO A 78 10.46 -5.88 -8.71
CA PRO A 78 9.41 -4.94 -9.13
C PRO A 78 8.22 -4.85 -8.17
N PHE A 79 8.08 -5.78 -7.23
CA PHE A 79 6.99 -5.84 -6.26
C PHE A 79 7.35 -5.25 -4.88
N LEU A 80 8.62 -4.92 -4.65
CA LEU A 80 9.08 -4.29 -3.42
C LEU A 80 8.58 -2.84 -3.31
N TRP A 81 8.44 -2.35 -2.09
CA TRP A 81 7.84 -1.05 -1.79
C TRP A 81 8.95 -0.04 -1.49
N HIS A 82 9.01 1.05 -2.25
CA HIS A 82 9.96 2.16 -2.08
C HIS A 82 9.26 3.42 -1.53
#